data_AF-A0A840Z1F7-F1
#
_entry.id   AF-A0A840Z1F7-F1
#
_cell.length_a   1.000
_cell.length_b   1.000
_cell.length_c   1.000
_cell.angle_alpha   90.00
_cell.angle_beta   90.00
_cell.angle_gamma   90.00
#
_symmetry.space_group_name_H-M   'P 1'
#
loop_
_entity.id
_entity.type
_entity.pdbx_description
1 polymer ?
#
loop_
_entity_poly.entity_id
_entity_poly.type
_entity_poly.pdbx_seq_one_letter_code
_entity_poly.pdbx_strand_id
1 'polypeptide(L)'
;MDAYQSSFRLKAVSGPALAVVSGIVAAAALLAIPRAMVERAIMASGLPAVLPAAAPPLGMTARIALAVIAGLVVAGAFLGATALLSGMRRGKAEKDDSMPTIRRADAHPDAPPRAPLRAATDLAASAEDAVEEPKFVAEPASEAEAVEESVMEAIEERSLPHDLDQPLSAYDPQAIPEMPVPSAEPVRPLARHTDRPRFEAHERIETFELTPTVRPPQPEPDIRSRRDRMTAPETEATIHALLERLERGVARRGLRPRSVTAPSQPMDVSAPKGLNETLESLRKLAVNS
;
A
#
# COMPACT_ATOMS: atom_id res chain seq x y z
N MET A 1 14.48 -38.43 -10.71
CA MET A 1 13.80 -37.44 -9.86
C MET A 1 13.24 -36.32 -10.77
N ASP A 2 12.56 -36.69 -11.86
CA ASP A 2 12.32 -35.78 -13.00
C ASP A 2 10.87 -35.74 -13.50
N ALA A 3 9.96 -36.47 -12.83
CA ALA A 3 8.58 -36.63 -13.30
C ALA A 3 7.57 -35.63 -12.70
N TYR A 4 7.98 -34.72 -11.81
CA TYR A 4 7.05 -33.86 -11.07
C TYR A 4 6.96 -32.40 -11.57
N GLN A 5 7.77 -31.99 -12.55
CA GLN A 5 7.85 -30.58 -12.97
C GLN A 5 6.96 -30.18 -14.17
N SER A 6 6.22 -31.08 -14.79
CA SER A 6 5.51 -30.77 -16.06
C SER A 6 4.08 -30.23 -15.92
N SER A 7 3.48 -30.23 -14.73
CA SER A 7 2.05 -29.91 -14.56
C SER A 7 1.73 -28.44 -14.27
N PHE A 8 2.73 -27.59 -14.02
CA PHE A 8 2.47 -26.22 -13.52
C PHE A 8 2.38 -25.11 -14.58
N ARG A 9 2.61 -25.39 -15.87
CA ARG A 9 2.61 -24.36 -16.94
C ARG A 9 1.28 -24.12 -17.66
N LEU A 10 0.16 -24.70 -17.19
CA LEU A 10 -1.14 -24.57 -17.86
C LEU A 10 -2.06 -23.44 -17.32
N LYS A 11 -1.70 -22.73 -16.24
CA LYS A 11 -2.61 -21.76 -15.61
C LYS A 11 -2.49 -20.30 -16.09
N ALA A 12 -1.52 -19.96 -16.94
CA ALA A 12 -1.29 -18.57 -17.36
C ALA A 12 -1.94 -18.17 -18.71
N VAL A 13 -2.35 -19.14 -19.54
CA VAL A 13 -2.81 -18.88 -20.93
C VAL A 13 -4.35 -18.84 -21.07
N SER A 14 -5.10 -19.18 -20.01
CA SER A 14 -6.56 -19.26 -20.10
C SER A 14 -7.24 -17.92 -20.37
N GLY A 15 -6.69 -16.81 -19.86
CA GLY A 15 -7.23 -15.46 -20.05
C GLY A 15 -7.32 -15.01 -21.52
N PRO A 16 -6.19 -14.94 -22.26
CA PRO A 16 -6.23 -14.54 -23.66
C PRO A 16 -6.96 -15.54 -24.56
N ALA A 17 -6.89 -16.85 -24.26
CA ALA A 17 -7.62 -17.86 -25.03
C ALA A 17 -9.14 -17.66 -24.92
N LEU A 18 -9.66 -17.43 -23.71
CA LEU A 18 -11.08 -17.14 -23.49
C LEU A 18 -11.51 -15.84 -24.17
N ALA A 19 -10.66 -14.81 -24.16
CA ALA A 19 -10.93 -13.56 -24.85
C ALA A 19 -11.08 -13.77 -26.37
N VAL A 20 -10.17 -14.51 -27.00
CA VAL A 20 -10.26 -14.83 -28.44
C VAL A 20 -11.52 -15.63 -28.75
N VAL A 21 -11.83 -16.67 -27.97
CA VAL A 21 -13.06 -17.46 -28.15
C VAL A 21 -14.31 -16.58 -28.02
N SER A 22 -14.37 -15.70 -27.02
CA SER A 22 -15.49 -14.78 -26.85
C SER A 22 -15.69 -13.85 -28.04
N GLY A 23 -14.60 -13.38 -28.66
CA GLY A 23 -14.65 -12.54 -29.86
C GLY A 23 -15.12 -13.31 -31.10
N ILE A 24 -14.65 -14.55 -31.29
CA ILE A 24 -15.09 -15.42 -32.39
C ILE A 24 -16.58 -15.73 -32.25
N VAL A 25 -17.06 -16.06 -31.05
CA VAL A 25 -18.47 -16.34 -30.79
C VAL A 25 -19.33 -15.11 -31.08
N ALA A 26 -18.91 -13.92 -30.67
CA ALA A 26 -19.62 -12.67 -30.98
C ALA A 26 -19.69 -12.39 -32.50
N ALA A 27 -18.58 -12.59 -33.23
CA ALA A 27 -18.54 -12.42 -34.68
C ALA A 27 -19.46 -13.41 -35.40
N ALA A 28 -19.44 -14.68 -34.99
CA ALA A 28 -20.30 -15.72 -35.53
C ALA A 28 -21.79 -15.44 -35.25
N ALA A 29 -22.12 -14.98 -34.04
CA ALA A 29 -23.47 -14.58 -33.69
C ALA A 29 -23.99 -13.44 -34.58
N LEU A 30 -23.17 -12.43 -34.88
CA LEU A 30 -23.57 -11.32 -35.77
C LEU A 30 -23.80 -11.77 -37.22
N LEU A 31 -23.04 -12.76 -37.70
CA LEU A 31 -23.23 -13.36 -39.02
C LEU A 31 -24.49 -14.22 -39.09
N ALA A 32 -24.88 -14.87 -37.98
CA ALA A 32 -26.10 -15.66 -37.89
C ALA A 32 -27.39 -14.81 -37.94
N ILE A 33 -27.33 -13.50 -37.61
CA ILE A 33 -28.50 -12.61 -37.68
C ILE A 33 -28.99 -12.49 -39.14
N PRO A 34 -30.30 -12.56 -39.43
CA PRO A 34 -30.81 -12.34 -40.77
C PRO A 34 -30.49 -10.94 -41.30
N ARG A 35 -30.12 -10.84 -42.59
CA ARG A 35 -29.72 -9.58 -43.23
C ARG A 35 -30.75 -8.46 -43.04
N ALA A 36 -32.04 -8.79 -43.20
CA ALA A 36 -33.13 -7.83 -43.05
C ALA A 36 -33.19 -7.22 -41.63
N MET A 37 -32.81 -7.96 -40.59
CA MET A 37 -32.80 -7.44 -39.22
C MET A 37 -31.64 -6.46 -38.99
N VAL A 38 -30.47 -6.76 -39.55
CA VAL A 38 -29.30 -5.87 -39.45
C VAL A 38 -29.55 -4.55 -40.18
N GLU A 39 -30.09 -4.62 -41.41
CA GLU A 39 -30.43 -3.42 -42.18
C GLU A 39 -31.50 -2.57 -41.46
N ARG A 40 -32.53 -3.21 -40.87
CA ARG A 40 -33.54 -2.51 -40.06
C ARG A 40 -32.94 -1.85 -38.82
N ALA A 41 -32.05 -2.54 -38.11
CA ALA A 41 -31.38 -1.98 -36.93
C ALA A 41 -30.51 -0.77 -37.27
N ILE A 42 -29.80 -0.82 -38.40
CA ILE A 42 -28.94 0.28 -38.88
C ILE A 42 -29.77 1.49 -39.34
N MET A 43 -30.89 1.24 -40.02
CA MET A 43 -31.83 2.29 -40.37
C MET A 43 -32.46 2.91 -39.12
N ALA A 44 -32.84 2.09 -38.13
CA ALA A 44 -33.40 2.57 -36.87
C ALA A 44 -32.39 3.36 -36.03
N SER A 45 -31.10 3.05 -36.11
CA SER A 45 -30.05 3.78 -35.38
C SER A 45 -29.64 5.10 -36.05
N GLY A 46 -30.19 5.43 -37.24
CA GLY A 46 -29.87 6.65 -37.98
C GLY A 46 -28.43 6.72 -38.49
N LEU A 47 -27.70 5.60 -38.48
CA LEU A 47 -26.29 5.51 -38.90
C LEU A 47 -26.04 6.03 -40.33
N PRO A 48 -26.94 5.79 -41.31
CA PRO A 48 -26.78 6.31 -42.67
C PRO A 48 -26.73 7.84 -42.76
N ALA A 49 -27.31 8.57 -41.79
CA ALA A 49 -27.32 10.03 -41.80
C ALA A 49 -25.93 10.64 -41.49
N VAL A 50 -25.11 9.91 -40.73
CA VAL A 50 -23.75 10.34 -40.35
C VAL A 50 -22.71 9.71 -41.28
N LEU A 51 -22.93 8.45 -41.69
CA LEU A 51 -22.06 7.71 -42.59
C LEU A 51 -22.89 7.21 -43.78
N PRO A 52 -22.94 7.95 -44.90
CA PRO A 52 -23.71 7.53 -46.08
C PRO A 52 -23.22 6.20 -46.67
N ALA A 53 -21.96 5.83 -46.42
CA ALA A 53 -21.40 4.51 -46.75
C ALA A 53 -22.05 3.34 -45.99
N ALA A 54 -22.85 3.61 -44.96
CA ALA A 54 -23.63 2.62 -44.21
C ALA A 54 -25.09 2.47 -44.71
N ALA A 55 -25.47 3.16 -45.80
CA ALA A 55 -26.78 3.00 -46.39
C ALA A 55 -26.98 1.57 -46.93
N PRO A 56 -28.15 0.93 -46.69
CA PRO A 56 -28.48 -0.34 -47.32
C PRO A 56 -28.48 -0.22 -48.85
N PRO A 57 -28.15 -1.28 -49.61
CA PRO A 57 -27.90 -2.66 -49.19
C PRO A 57 -26.49 -2.92 -48.62
N LEU A 58 -26.41 -3.52 -47.43
CA LEU A 58 -25.12 -3.95 -46.89
C LEU A 58 -24.67 -5.24 -47.59
N GLY A 59 -23.64 -5.12 -48.42
CA GLY A 59 -23.00 -6.26 -49.06
C GLY A 59 -22.36 -7.23 -48.05
N MET A 60 -22.04 -8.44 -48.50
CA MET A 60 -21.50 -9.49 -47.63
C MET A 60 -20.14 -9.11 -47.01
N THR A 61 -19.35 -8.31 -47.74
CA THR A 61 -18.09 -7.72 -47.26
C THR A 61 -18.30 -6.78 -46.07
N ALA A 62 -19.33 -5.93 -46.11
CA ALA A 62 -19.65 -5.00 -45.03
C ALA A 62 -20.07 -5.76 -43.76
N ARG A 63 -20.80 -6.86 -43.89
CA ARG A 63 -21.18 -7.71 -42.74
C ARG A 63 -19.99 -8.43 -42.12
N ILE A 64 -19.07 -8.95 -42.94
CA ILE A 64 -17.84 -9.58 -42.45
C ILE A 64 -16.99 -8.53 -41.71
N ALA A 65 -16.84 -7.33 -42.28
CA ALA A 65 -16.11 -6.24 -41.62
C ALA A 65 -16.74 -5.86 -40.26
N LEU A 66 -18.07 -5.68 -40.20
CA LEU A 66 -18.78 -5.41 -38.95
C LEU A 66 -18.62 -6.55 -37.94
N ALA A 67 -18.71 -7.81 -38.36
CA ALA A 67 -18.56 -8.97 -37.49
C ALA A 67 -17.15 -9.05 -36.89
N VAL A 68 -16.11 -8.78 -37.69
CA VAL A 68 -14.72 -8.75 -37.23
C VAL A 68 -14.51 -7.63 -36.22
N ILE A 69 -15.00 -6.41 -36.52
CA ILE A 69 -14.89 -5.27 -35.60
C ILE A 69 -15.61 -5.57 -34.27
N ALA A 70 -16.84 -6.06 -34.33
CA ALA A 70 -17.59 -6.43 -33.13
C ALA A 70 -16.87 -7.52 -32.32
N GLY A 71 -16.34 -8.56 -32.99
CA GLY A 71 -15.57 -9.61 -32.34
C GLY A 71 -14.30 -9.10 -31.65
N LEU A 72 -13.55 -8.19 -32.29
CA LEU A 72 -12.36 -7.56 -31.70
C LEU A 72 -12.71 -6.70 -30.48
N VAL A 73 -13.82 -5.94 -30.53
CA VAL A 73 -14.29 -5.13 -29.39
C VAL A 73 -14.63 -6.03 -28.20
N VAL A 74 -15.36 -7.12 -28.41
CA VAL A 74 -15.73 -8.08 -27.35
C VAL A 74 -14.49 -8.77 -26.79
N ALA A 75 -13.59 -9.27 -27.65
CA ALA A 75 -12.34 -9.89 -27.20
C ALA A 75 -11.46 -8.92 -26.41
N GLY A 76 -11.32 -7.67 -26.87
CA GLY A 76 -10.57 -6.63 -26.19
C GLY A 76 -11.16 -6.28 -24.83
N ALA A 77 -12.49 -6.16 -24.72
CA ALA A 77 -13.18 -5.92 -23.46
C ALA A 77 -12.97 -7.08 -22.48
N PHE A 78 -13.07 -8.34 -22.94
CA PHE A 78 -12.86 -9.52 -22.12
C PHE A 78 -11.40 -9.63 -21.65
N LEU A 79 -10.44 -9.34 -22.53
CA LEU A 79 -9.01 -9.29 -22.18
C LEU A 79 -8.72 -8.17 -21.16
N GLY A 80 -9.29 -6.99 -21.36
CA GLY A 80 -9.17 -5.87 -20.42
C GLY A 80 -9.76 -6.19 -19.05
N ALA A 81 -10.96 -6.78 -19.03
CA ALA A 81 -11.63 -7.17 -17.78
C ALA A 81 -10.84 -8.26 -17.03
N THR A 82 -10.33 -9.28 -17.74
CA THR A 82 -9.51 -10.34 -17.13
C THR A 82 -8.16 -9.82 -16.65
N ALA A 83 -7.54 -8.88 -17.37
CA ALA A 83 -6.31 -8.21 -16.97
C ALA A 83 -6.52 -7.34 -15.71
N LEU A 84 -7.60 -6.56 -15.65
CA LEU A 84 -7.97 -5.77 -14.47
C LEU A 84 -8.22 -6.65 -13.25
N LEU A 85 -8.98 -7.73 -13.42
CA LEU A 85 -9.29 -8.67 -12.34
C LEU A 85 -8.05 -9.42 -11.86
N SER A 86 -7.15 -9.79 -12.77
CA SER A 86 -5.86 -10.42 -12.44
C SER A 86 -4.91 -9.45 -11.76
N GLY A 87 -4.88 -8.18 -12.18
CA GLY A 87 -4.10 -7.12 -11.52
C GLY A 87 -4.54 -6.88 -10.09
N MET A 88 -5.86 -6.87 -9.84
CA MET A 88 -6.41 -6.74 -8.49
C MET A 88 -6.09 -7.95 -7.59
N ARG A 89 -6.00 -9.15 -8.17
CA ARG A 89 -5.60 -10.37 -7.45
C ARG A 89 -4.09 -10.44 -7.18
N ARG A 90 -3.25 -9.96 -8.11
CA ARG A 90 -1.78 -9.92 -7.94
C ARG A 90 -1.34 -8.97 -6.83
N GLY A 91 -2.07 -7.90 -6.55
CA GLY A 91 -1.79 -7.03 -5.40
C GLY A 91 -1.94 -7.72 -4.03
N LYS A 92 -2.61 -8.89 -3.98
CA LYS A 92 -2.79 -9.70 -2.77
C LYS A 92 -1.90 -10.96 -2.75
N ALA A 93 -1.27 -11.30 -3.87
CA ALA A 93 -0.35 -12.42 -3.94
C ALA A 93 0.96 -12.01 -3.26
N GLU A 94 1.09 -12.42 -2.00
CA GLU A 94 2.33 -12.96 -1.46
C GLU A 94 3.56 -12.12 -1.84
N LYS A 95 3.63 -10.93 -1.24
CA LYS A 95 4.91 -10.24 -1.13
C LYS A 95 5.77 -11.10 -0.22
N ASP A 96 6.52 -11.98 -0.87
CA ASP A 96 7.47 -12.94 -0.34
C ASP A 96 8.04 -12.44 0.99
N ASP A 97 7.69 -13.14 2.07
CA ASP A 97 8.10 -12.84 3.44
C ASP A 97 9.59 -13.16 3.67
N SER A 98 10.33 -13.37 2.57
CA SER A 98 11.53 -14.20 2.52
C SER A 98 12.85 -13.44 2.50
N MET A 99 12.85 -12.09 2.58
CA MET A 99 13.96 -11.30 3.16
C MET A 99 13.64 -9.81 3.11
N PRO A 100 13.57 -9.11 4.26
CA PRO A 100 13.43 -7.67 4.28
C PRO A 100 14.67 -6.99 3.71
N THR A 101 14.46 -5.95 2.89
CA THR A 101 15.54 -5.09 2.40
C THR A 101 16.03 -4.21 3.55
N ILE A 102 17.00 -4.72 4.31
CA ILE A 102 17.64 -3.98 5.40
C ILE A 102 18.63 -2.98 4.80
N ARG A 103 18.62 -1.74 5.31
CA ARG A 103 19.63 -0.74 4.97
C ARG A 103 20.97 -1.22 5.52
N ARG A 104 22.07 -1.00 4.82
CA ARG A 104 23.42 -1.39 5.29
C ARG A 104 23.76 -0.90 6.72
N ALA A 105 23.13 0.18 7.18
CA ALA A 105 23.29 0.70 8.54
C ALA A 105 22.54 -0.12 9.61
N ASP A 106 21.43 -0.76 9.24
CA ASP A 106 20.56 -1.52 10.13
C ASP A 106 20.87 -3.04 10.08
N ALA A 107 21.80 -3.44 9.21
CA ALA A 107 22.27 -4.82 9.08
C ALA A 107 23.28 -5.12 10.20
N HIS A 108 22.82 -5.84 11.23
CA HIS A 108 23.67 -6.30 12.32
C HIS A 108 24.35 -7.62 11.95
N PRO A 109 25.65 -7.82 12.23
CA PRO A 109 26.34 -9.09 11.92
C PRO A 109 25.75 -10.30 12.65
N ASP A 110 25.25 -10.09 13.88
CA ASP A 110 24.77 -11.18 14.74
C ASP A 110 23.26 -11.44 14.68
N ALA A 111 22.47 -10.53 14.12
CA ALA A 111 21.02 -10.68 14.07
C ALA A 111 20.57 -10.81 12.61
N PRO A 112 20.00 -11.96 12.20
CA PRO A 112 19.49 -12.11 10.84
C PRO A 112 18.34 -11.12 10.59
N PRO A 113 18.12 -10.72 9.34
CA PRO A 113 17.01 -9.86 8.97
C PRO A 113 15.66 -10.46 9.39
N ARG A 114 14.95 -9.80 10.31
CA ARG A 114 13.58 -10.19 10.69
C ARG A 114 12.56 -9.36 9.93
N ALA A 115 11.46 -9.99 9.53
CA ALA A 115 10.32 -9.30 8.93
C ALA A 115 9.75 -8.26 9.90
N PRO A 116 9.23 -7.12 9.41
CA PRO A 116 8.58 -6.13 10.26
C PRO A 116 7.31 -6.71 10.89
N LEU A 117 7.09 -6.42 12.18
CA LEU A 117 5.92 -6.87 12.93
C LEU A 117 4.61 -6.42 12.24
N ARG A 118 3.70 -7.36 12.00
CA ARG A 118 2.38 -7.13 11.41
C ARG A 118 1.31 -7.26 12.48
N ALA A 119 0.54 -6.20 12.68
CA ALA A 119 -0.54 -6.17 13.67
C ALA A 119 -1.60 -7.27 13.48
N ALA A 120 -1.85 -7.72 12.25
CA ALA A 120 -2.89 -8.71 11.99
C ALA A 120 -2.46 -10.15 12.32
N THR A 121 -1.16 -10.45 12.24
CA THR A 121 -0.65 -11.82 12.41
C THR A 121 0.07 -11.97 13.74
N ASP A 122 0.98 -11.05 14.04
CA ASP A 122 1.92 -11.21 15.15
C ASP A 122 1.30 -10.77 16.49
N LEU A 123 0.45 -9.73 16.47
CA LEU A 123 -0.28 -9.27 17.66
C LEU A 123 -1.47 -10.18 18.00
N ALA A 124 -2.13 -10.75 16.99
CA ALA A 124 -3.23 -11.70 17.21
C ALA A 124 -2.70 -13.01 17.81
N ALA A 125 -1.61 -13.57 17.26
CA ALA A 125 -0.96 -14.75 17.81
C ALA A 125 -0.45 -14.52 19.24
N SER A 126 0.17 -13.36 19.52
CA SER A 126 0.64 -13.03 20.87
C SER A 126 -0.49 -12.85 21.89
N ALA A 127 -1.69 -12.46 21.45
CA ALA A 127 -2.86 -12.33 22.33
C ALA A 127 -3.51 -13.69 22.65
N GLU A 128 -3.40 -14.66 21.73
CA GLU A 128 -3.91 -16.03 21.93
C GLU A 128 -2.91 -16.90 22.71
N ASP A 129 -1.60 -16.75 22.48
CA ASP A 129 -0.55 -17.49 23.21
C ASP A 129 -0.33 -16.98 24.64
N ALA A 130 -0.74 -15.76 24.98
CA ALA A 130 -0.66 -15.23 26.35
C ALA A 130 -1.62 -15.92 27.34
N VAL A 131 -2.51 -16.79 26.85
CA VAL A 131 -3.45 -17.58 27.67
C VAL A 131 -2.95 -19.02 27.91
N GLU A 132 -1.88 -19.47 27.24
CA GLU A 132 -1.26 -20.75 27.59
C GLU A 132 -0.28 -20.56 28.76
N GLU A 133 -0.66 -21.11 29.90
CA GLU A 133 0.17 -21.29 31.09
C GLU A 133 1.56 -21.84 30.71
N PRO A 134 2.65 -21.28 31.28
CA PRO A 134 3.99 -21.75 30.96
C PRO A 134 4.17 -23.21 31.42
N LYS A 135 4.25 -24.14 30.47
CA LYS A 135 4.68 -25.52 30.71
C LYS A 135 6.19 -25.55 30.96
N PHE A 136 6.59 -25.29 32.21
CA PHE A 136 7.92 -25.64 32.67
C PHE A 136 8.06 -27.17 32.71
N VAL A 137 9.08 -27.65 31.99
CA VAL A 137 9.48 -29.07 31.98
C VAL A 137 10.09 -29.40 33.34
N ALA A 138 9.43 -30.29 34.08
CA ALA A 138 9.86 -30.75 35.39
C ALA A 138 11.01 -31.78 35.30
N GLU A 139 12.14 -31.49 35.95
CA GLU A 139 13.06 -32.46 36.54
C GLU A 139 13.36 -32.04 38.01
N PRO A 140 13.70 -32.98 38.91
CA PRO A 140 12.91 -33.17 40.12
C PRO A 140 13.36 -32.37 41.35
N ALA A 141 12.36 -31.76 41.99
CA ALA A 141 12.09 -31.79 43.43
C ALA A 141 13.29 -31.93 44.38
N SER A 142 13.82 -30.80 44.88
CA SER A 142 14.22 -30.69 46.30
C SER A 142 14.67 -29.28 46.73
N GLU A 143 14.93 -28.34 45.82
CA GLU A 143 15.41 -26.99 46.22
C GLU A 143 14.60 -25.80 45.64
N ALA A 144 13.61 -26.05 44.78
CA ALA A 144 12.81 -24.98 44.13
C ALA A 144 11.53 -24.59 44.90
N GLU A 145 11.03 -25.41 45.82
CA GLU A 145 9.78 -25.12 46.56
C GLU A 145 9.91 -23.91 47.50
N ALA A 146 11.13 -23.56 47.94
CA ALA A 146 11.36 -22.36 48.75
C ALA A 146 11.41 -21.05 47.93
N VAL A 147 11.57 -21.13 46.61
CA VAL A 147 11.69 -19.94 45.75
C VAL A 147 10.39 -19.66 44.99
N GLU A 148 9.63 -20.68 44.59
CA GLU A 148 8.37 -20.44 43.85
C GLU A 148 7.21 -19.91 44.71
N GLU A 149 7.15 -20.26 46.01
CA GLU A 149 6.19 -19.63 46.94
C GLU A 149 6.50 -18.12 47.12
N SER A 150 7.78 -17.73 47.03
CA SER A 150 8.23 -16.35 47.19
C SER A 150 7.96 -15.43 45.98
N VAL A 151 7.73 -15.98 44.78
CA VAL A 151 7.54 -15.16 43.56
C VAL A 151 6.06 -14.90 43.27
N MET A 152 5.16 -15.84 43.60
CA MET A 152 3.71 -15.63 43.44
C MET A 152 3.11 -14.75 44.56
N GLU A 153 3.74 -14.72 45.73
CA GLU A 153 3.39 -13.82 46.85
C GLU A 153 3.92 -12.38 46.64
N ALA A 154 4.76 -12.13 45.64
CA ALA A 154 5.44 -10.84 45.47
C ALA A 154 4.70 -9.79 44.63
N ILE A 155 3.56 -10.12 44.01
CA ILE A 155 2.67 -9.13 43.36
C ILE A 155 1.56 -8.74 44.34
N GLU A 156 1.93 -8.25 45.52
CA GLU A 156 0.99 -7.55 46.39
C GLU A 156 0.80 -6.11 45.88
N GLU A 157 -0.46 -5.69 45.66
CA GLU A 157 -0.79 -4.27 45.48
C GLU A 157 -0.43 -3.52 46.77
N ARG A 158 0.79 -2.97 46.82
CA ARG A 158 1.24 -2.16 47.97
C ARG A 158 0.44 -0.86 47.99
N SER A 159 -0.22 -0.58 49.12
CA SER A 159 -0.90 0.69 49.32
C SER A 159 0.08 1.85 49.16
N LEU A 160 -0.32 2.88 48.42
CA LEU A 160 0.47 4.10 48.26
C LEU A 160 0.81 4.69 49.65
N PRO A 161 2.10 4.94 49.94
CA PRO A 161 2.53 5.63 51.15
C PRO A 161 1.86 7.01 51.28
N HIS A 162 1.49 7.40 52.50
CA HIS A 162 0.83 8.68 52.78
C HIS A 162 1.73 9.90 52.49
N ASP A 163 3.04 9.70 52.49
CA ASP A 163 4.03 10.73 52.22
C ASP A 163 4.83 10.36 50.96
N LEU A 164 4.59 11.11 49.88
CA LEU A 164 5.24 10.93 48.59
C LEU A 164 6.52 11.78 48.46
N ASP A 165 6.82 12.62 49.45
CA ASP A 165 7.99 13.51 49.43
C ASP A 165 9.25 12.82 49.98
N GLN A 166 9.16 11.55 50.40
CA GLN A 166 10.33 10.78 50.81
C GLN A 166 11.18 10.34 49.61
N PRO A 167 12.52 10.31 49.74
CA PRO A 167 13.42 9.93 48.65
C PRO A 167 13.23 8.46 48.25
N LEU A 168 13.39 8.17 46.95
CA LEU A 168 13.19 6.82 46.39
C LEU A 168 14.11 5.76 47.01
N SER A 169 15.29 6.16 47.50
CA SER A 169 16.25 5.30 48.22
C SER A 169 15.69 4.73 49.54
N ALA A 170 14.67 5.36 50.13
CA ALA A 170 13.99 4.83 51.32
C ALA A 170 13.07 3.64 50.98
N TYR A 171 12.59 3.52 49.74
CA TYR A 171 11.77 2.40 49.27
C TYR A 171 12.61 1.28 48.67
N ASP A 172 13.66 1.65 47.94
CA ASP A 172 14.62 0.73 47.36
C ASP A 172 16.04 1.29 47.48
N PRO A 173 16.82 0.86 48.49
CA PRO A 173 18.17 1.36 48.71
C PRO A 173 19.17 0.90 47.64
N GLN A 174 18.81 -0.09 46.79
CA GLN A 174 19.65 -0.55 45.68
C GLN A 174 19.40 0.24 44.40
N ALA A 175 18.21 0.82 44.23
CA ALA A 175 17.86 1.60 43.04
C ALA A 175 18.67 2.90 42.91
N ILE A 176 19.00 3.53 44.05
CA ILE A 176 19.84 4.73 44.11
C ILE A 176 20.87 4.52 45.24
N PRO A 177 22.05 3.94 44.94
CA PRO A 177 23.07 3.75 45.95
C PRO A 177 23.56 5.09 46.50
N GLU A 178 23.79 5.16 47.82
CA GLU A 178 24.29 6.38 48.49
C GLU A 178 25.64 6.86 47.94
N MET A 179 26.44 5.92 47.45
CA MET A 179 27.71 6.19 46.78
C MET A 179 27.51 6.09 45.26
N PRO A 180 27.83 7.13 44.49
CA PRO A 180 27.85 7.05 43.04
C PRO A 180 28.74 5.88 42.58
N VAL A 181 28.19 5.02 41.73
CA VAL A 181 28.97 3.94 41.10
C VAL A 181 30.11 4.59 40.33
N PRO A 182 31.38 4.15 40.53
CA PRO A 182 32.50 4.70 39.77
C PRO A 182 32.25 4.50 38.28
N SER A 183 32.52 5.54 37.49
CA SER A 183 32.41 5.47 36.03
C SER A 183 33.15 4.24 35.52
N ALA A 184 32.48 3.42 34.71
CA ALA A 184 33.08 2.24 34.11
C ALA A 184 34.39 2.63 33.39
N GLU A 185 35.42 1.81 33.54
CA GLU A 185 36.69 2.03 32.88
C GLU A 185 36.49 2.17 31.37
N PRO A 186 37.23 3.06 30.69
CA PRO A 186 37.11 3.23 29.26
C PRO A 186 37.43 1.90 28.57
N VAL A 187 36.39 1.29 27.98
CA VAL A 187 36.52 0.05 27.22
C VAL A 187 37.55 0.27 26.12
N ARG A 188 38.55 -0.61 26.02
CA ARG A 188 39.55 -0.53 24.95
C ARG A 188 38.85 -0.46 23.60
N PRO A 189 39.23 0.48 22.71
CA PRO A 189 38.63 0.56 21.40
C PRO A 189 38.84 -0.77 20.67
N LEU A 190 37.75 -1.38 20.18
CA LEU A 190 37.85 -2.54 19.30
C LEU A 190 38.73 -2.17 18.11
N ALA A 191 39.83 -2.90 17.93
CA ALA A 191 40.67 -2.77 16.76
C ALA A 191 39.83 -3.14 15.53
N ARG A 192 39.55 -2.15 14.67
CA ARG A 192 38.96 -2.43 13.36
C ARG A 192 40.00 -3.20 12.57
N HIS A 193 39.75 -4.48 12.31
CA HIS A 193 40.47 -5.22 11.29
C HIS A 193 40.22 -4.52 9.95
N THR A 194 41.19 -3.73 9.49
CA THR A 194 41.18 -3.18 8.14
C THR A 194 41.71 -4.24 7.18
N ASP A 195 40.99 -5.34 7.03
CA ASP A 195 41.19 -6.20 5.87
C ASP A 195 40.56 -5.50 4.67
N ARG A 196 41.34 -4.57 4.10
CA ARG A 196 41.08 -4.11 2.74
C ARG A 196 41.34 -5.31 1.82
N PRO A 197 40.36 -5.78 1.03
CA PRO A 197 40.62 -6.82 0.05
C PRO A 197 41.71 -6.32 -0.91
N ARG A 198 42.85 -7.01 -0.94
CA ARG A 198 43.89 -6.82 -1.95
C ARG A 198 43.44 -7.58 -3.18
N PHE A 199 42.86 -6.86 -4.14
CA PHE A 199 42.56 -7.41 -5.45
C PHE A 199 43.87 -7.68 -6.20
N GLU A 200 43.96 -8.83 -6.88
CA GLU A 200 45.12 -9.15 -7.70
C GLU A 200 45.10 -8.29 -8.98
N ALA A 201 46.27 -8.00 -9.57
CA ALA A 201 46.41 -7.04 -10.68
C ALA A 201 45.58 -7.36 -11.95
N HIS A 202 44.97 -8.54 -12.01
CA HIS A 202 44.15 -9.04 -13.10
C HIS A 202 42.67 -9.21 -12.73
N GLU A 203 42.27 -8.97 -11.47
CA GLU A 203 40.87 -8.70 -11.10
C GLU A 203 40.51 -7.27 -11.53
N ARG A 204 40.53 -7.04 -12.84
CA ARG A 204 39.93 -5.86 -13.45
C ARG A 204 38.43 -6.04 -13.36
N ILE A 205 37.83 -5.36 -12.39
CA ILE A 205 36.40 -5.02 -12.43
C ILE A 205 36.16 -4.40 -13.82
N GLU A 206 35.22 -4.94 -14.59
CA GLU A 206 34.76 -4.32 -15.83
C GLU A 206 34.22 -2.93 -15.47
N THR A 207 35.09 -1.93 -15.62
CA THR A 207 34.76 -0.53 -15.42
C THR A 207 33.75 -0.17 -16.49
N PHE A 208 32.46 -0.24 -16.16
CA PHE A 208 31.47 0.54 -16.87
C PHE A 208 32.00 1.97 -16.95
N GLU A 209 31.99 2.56 -18.15
CA GLU A 209 32.30 3.96 -18.34
C GLU A 209 31.27 4.80 -17.56
N LEU A 210 31.55 5.03 -16.28
CA LEU A 210 30.98 6.12 -15.54
C LEU A 210 31.54 7.37 -16.19
N THR A 211 30.88 7.84 -17.24
CA THR A 211 30.99 9.24 -17.65
C THR A 211 30.69 10.05 -16.39
N PRO A 212 31.68 10.74 -15.79
CA PRO A 212 31.38 11.58 -14.66
C PRO A 212 30.48 12.67 -15.20
N THR A 213 29.21 12.66 -14.78
CA THR A 213 28.35 13.82 -14.94
C THR A 213 28.98 14.90 -14.07
N VAL A 214 29.88 15.69 -14.65
CA VAL A 214 30.38 16.92 -14.05
C VAL A 214 29.15 17.79 -13.86
N ARG A 215 28.58 17.74 -12.66
CA ARG A 215 27.55 18.66 -12.23
C ARG A 215 28.17 20.06 -12.38
N PRO A 216 27.59 20.97 -13.19
CA PRO A 216 28.08 22.34 -13.24
C PRO A 216 28.12 22.87 -11.79
N PRO A 217 29.15 23.63 -11.39
CA PRO A 217 29.27 24.12 -10.02
C PRO A 217 27.98 24.86 -9.69
N GLN A 218 27.15 24.24 -8.86
CA GLN A 218 26.03 24.96 -8.29
C GLN A 218 26.63 26.01 -7.37
N PRO A 219 26.14 27.26 -7.39
CA PRO A 219 26.56 28.24 -6.42
C PRO A 219 26.43 27.61 -5.03
N GLU A 220 27.52 27.62 -4.27
CA GLU A 220 27.54 27.06 -2.92
C GLU A 220 26.34 27.62 -2.16
N PRO A 221 25.50 26.77 -1.56
CA PRO A 221 24.37 27.27 -0.79
C PRO A 221 24.95 28.07 0.37
N ASP A 222 24.71 29.38 0.36
CA ASP A 222 25.13 30.28 1.41
C ASP A 222 24.53 29.78 2.74
N ILE A 223 25.37 29.14 3.55
CA ILE A 223 24.96 28.48 4.80
C ILE A 223 24.38 29.52 5.77
N ARG A 224 24.74 30.80 5.60
CA ARG A 224 24.20 31.93 6.37
C ARG A 224 22.73 32.20 6.04
N SER A 225 22.38 32.25 4.76
CA SER A 225 20.98 32.37 4.27
C SER A 225 20.08 31.25 4.81
N ARG A 226 20.62 30.03 4.97
CA ARG A 226 19.84 28.89 5.49
C ARG A 226 19.57 28.99 7.00
N ARG A 227 20.50 29.54 7.78
CA ARG A 227 20.30 29.77 9.22
C ARG A 227 19.38 30.96 9.47
N ASP A 228 19.54 32.05 8.72
CA ASP A 228 18.67 33.23 8.84
C ASP A 228 17.20 32.92 8.47
N ARG A 229 16.98 32.03 7.49
CA ARG A 229 15.64 31.53 7.13
C ARG A 229 14.99 30.62 8.18
N MET A 230 15.76 30.01 9.09
CA MET A 230 15.21 29.18 10.15
C MET A 230 14.80 30.00 11.39
N THR A 231 15.36 31.20 11.54
CA THR A 231 15.11 32.08 12.70
C THR A 231 14.03 33.12 12.49
N ALA A 232 13.62 33.39 11.24
CA ALA A 232 12.46 34.22 10.94
C ALA A 232 11.26 33.33 10.57
N PRO A 233 10.20 33.25 11.39
CA PRO A 233 8.95 32.70 10.92
C PRO A 233 8.34 33.71 9.94
N GLU A 234 8.56 33.54 8.64
CA GLU A 234 7.79 34.25 7.62
C GLU A 234 6.33 33.76 7.65
N THR A 235 5.55 34.31 8.57
CA THR A 235 4.10 34.08 8.72
C THR A 235 3.27 34.91 7.73
N GLU A 236 3.89 35.53 6.73
CA GLU A 236 3.22 36.30 5.66
C GLU A 236 2.81 35.44 4.45
N ALA A 237 2.82 34.11 4.58
CA ALA A 237 2.15 33.27 3.60
C ALA A 237 0.63 33.52 3.71
N THR A 238 0.13 34.46 2.91
CA THR A 238 -1.30 34.71 2.75
C THR A 238 -2.02 33.39 2.45
N ILE A 239 -3.24 33.22 2.96
CA ILE A 239 -4.02 31.97 2.87
C ILE A 239 -4.04 31.40 1.43
N HIS A 240 -4.05 32.28 0.43
CA HIS A 240 -4.01 31.91 -0.98
C HIS A 240 -2.70 31.22 -1.41
N ALA A 241 -1.54 31.66 -0.90
CA ALA A 241 -0.26 31.02 -1.20
C ALA A 241 -0.17 29.60 -0.62
N LEU A 242 -0.79 29.39 0.54
CA LEU A 242 -0.88 28.06 1.16
C LEU A 242 -1.80 27.14 0.37
N LEU A 243 -2.97 27.64 -0.07
CA LEU A 243 -3.91 26.89 -0.91
C LEU A 243 -3.30 26.52 -2.27
N GLU A 244 -2.64 27.46 -2.94
CA GLU A 244 -2.00 27.22 -4.24
C GLU A 244 -0.87 26.19 -4.14
N ARG A 245 -0.08 26.25 -3.05
CA ARG A 245 0.96 25.25 -2.77
C ARG A 245 0.36 23.88 -2.42
N LEU A 246 -0.76 23.84 -1.71
CA LEU A 246 -1.49 22.62 -1.38
C LEU A 246 -2.04 21.96 -2.66
N GLU A 247 -2.76 22.70 -3.49
CA GLU A 247 -3.32 22.23 -4.76
C GLU A 247 -2.22 21.66 -5.67
N ARG A 248 -1.09 22.37 -5.77
CA ARG A 248 0.07 21.92 -6.53
C ARG A 248 0.71 20.65 -5.93
N GLY A 249 0.72 20.52 -4.61
CA GLY A 249 1.19 19.32 -3.91
C GLY A 249 0.27 18.10 -4.10
N VAL A 250 -1.04 18.31 -4.05
CA VAL A 250 -2.08 17.29 -4.27
C VAL A 250 -2.06 16.80 -5.72
N ALA A 251 -1.94 17.72 -6.69
CA ALA A 251 -1.80 17.40 -8.11
C ALA A 251 -0.53 16.58 -8.40
N ARG A 252 0.62 16.95 -7.82
CA ARG A 252 1.87 16.18 -7.94
C ARG A 252 1.78 14.78 -7.36
N ARG A 253 1.01 14.60 -6.28
CA ARG A 253 0.88 13.32 -5.59
C ARG A 253 -0.22 12.42 -6.19
N GLY A 254 -0.96 12.90 -7.19
CA GLY A 254 -2.05 12.14 -7.82
C GLY A 254 -3.19 11.79 -6.85
N LEU A 255 -3.26 12.46 -5.69
CA LEU A 255 -4.29 12.23 -4.69
C LEU A 255 -5.55 12.96 -5.17
N ARG A 256 -6.42 12.25 -5.90
CA ARG A 256 -7.82 12.68 -5.94
C ARG A 256 -8.33 12.68 -4.49
N PRO A 257 -8.95 13.76 -3.99
CA PRO A 257 -9.61 13.69 -2.70
C PRO A 257 -10.64 12.56 -2.78
N ARG A 258 -10.42 11.49 -2.01
CA ARG A 258 -11.49 10.54 -1.70
C ARG A 258 -12.49 11.35 -0.91
N SER A 259 -13.62 11.66 -1.54
CA SER A 259 -14.82 12.05 -0.81
C SER A 259 -14.98 11.03 0.32
N VAL A 260 -14.95 11.52 1.55
CA VAL A 260 -15.24 10.72 2.73
C VAL A 260 -16.72 10.34 2.64
N THR A 261 -16.99 9.20 2.02
CA THR A 261 -18.30 8.55 2.10
C THR A 261 -18.27 7.73 3.39
N ALA A 262 -18.81 8.31 4.46
CA ALA A 262 -19.20 7.54 5.64
C ALA A 262 -20.34 6.58 5.27
N PRO A 263 -20.47 5.41 5.93
CA PRO A 263 -21.51 4.46 5.60
C PRO A 263 -22.82 4.94 6.23
N SER A 264 -23.75 5.42 5.42
CA SER A 264 -25.15 5.49 5.82
C SER A 264 -26.02 5.18 4.62
N GLN A 265 -26.83 4.16 4.83
CA GLN A 265 -28.06 3.68 4.18
C GLN A 265 -28.59 4.47 2.96
N PRO A 266 -29.20 3.78 1.97
CA PRO A 266 -29.71 4.42 0.77
C PRO A 266 -31.00 5.17 1.10
N MET A 267 -30.89 6.47 1.35
CA MET A 267 -32.02 7.38 1.18
C MET A 267 -31.83 8.07 -0.17
N ASP A 268 -32.83 7.90 -1.03
CA ASP A 268 -32.98 8.61 -2.30
C ASP A 268 -32.97 10.11 -2.04
N VAL A 269 -31.84 10.78 -2.27
CA VAL A 269 -31.77 12.24 -2.28
C VAL A 269 -31.55 12.68 -3.71
N SER A 270 -32.67 13.00 -4.35
CA SER A 270 -32.75 13.74 -5.61
C SER A 270 -31.83 14.97 -5.55
N ALA A 271 -31.12 15.22 -6.66
CA ALA A 271 -30.24 16.35 -6.89
C ALA A 271 -30.85 17.71 -6.47
N PRO A 272 -30.05 18.72 -6.11
CA PRO A 272 -30.52 19.91 -5.39
C PRO A 272 -31.53 20.69 -6.22
N LYS A 273 -32.80 20.62 -5.80
CA LYS A 273 -33.86 21.54 -6.23
C LYS A 273 -33.46 22.96 -5.84
N GLY A 274 -33.51 23.86 -6.81
CA GLY A 274 -33.02 25.23 -6.66
C GLY A 274 -33.76 25.98 -5.54
N LEU A 275 -33.04 26.92 -4.92
CA LEU A 275 -33.54 27.83 -3.86
C LEU A 275 -34.91 28.44 -4.17
N ASN A 276 -35.16 28.80 -5.43
CA ASN A 276 -36.43 29.38 -5.87
C ASN A 276 -37.62 28.42 -5.66
N GLU A 277 -37.42 27.12 -5.87
CA GLU A 277 -38.47 26.10 -5.70
C GLU A 277 -38.79 25.88 -4.21
N THR A 278 -37.78 26.02 -3.34
CA THR A 278 -37.97 25.97 -1.89
C THR A 278 -38.74 27.17 -1.36
N LEU A 279 -38.49 28.37 -1.92
CA LEU A 279 -39.22 29.59 -1.55
C LEU A 279 -40.67 29.55 -2.04
N GLU A 280 -40.94 29.01 -3.22
CA GLU A 280 -42.32 28.80 -3.70
C GLU A 280 -43.09 27.77 -2.87
N SER A 281 -42.43 26.69 -2.47
CA SER A 281 -43.00 25.68 -1.55
C SER A 281 -43.41 26.30 -0.22
N LEU A 282 -42.52 27.10 0.38
CA LEU A 282 -42.75 27.73 1.68
C LEU A 282 -43.85 28.81 1.59
N ARG A 283 -43.91 29.55 0.48
CA ARG A 283 -44.99 30.50 0.20
C ARG A 283 -46.35 29.81 0.05
N LYS A 284 -46.43 28.66 -0.62
CA LYS A 284 -47.66 27.89 -0.74
C LYS A 284 -48.17 27.38 0.61
N LEU A 285 -47.26 26.97 1.50
CA LEU A 285 -47.59 26.52 2.84
C LEU A 285 -48.13 27.65 3.72
N ALA A 286 -47.55 28.84 3.64
CA ALA A 286 -47.99 30.01 4.43
C ALA A 286 -49.34 30.61 3.97
N VAL A 287 -49.77 30.34 2.74
CA VAL A 287 -51.07 30.81 2.22
C VAL A 287 -52.20 29.81 2.49
N ASN A 288 -51.87 28.55 2.78
CA ASN A 288 -52.83 27.48 3.07
C ASN A 288 -53.00 27.20 4.57
N SER A 289 -52.45 28.06 5.44
CA SER A 289 -52.67 28.08 6.89
C SER A 289 -53.52 29.28 7.29
#